data_AF-A0A1Q8IL88-F1
#
_entry.id   AF-A0A1Q8IL88-F1
#
_cell.length_a   1.000
_cell.length_b   1.000
_cell.length_c   1.000
_cell.angle_alpha   90.00
_cell.angle_beta   90.00
_cell.angle_gamma   90.00
#
_symmetry.space_group_name_H-M   'P 1'
#
loop_
_entity.id
_entity.type
_entity.pdbx_description
1 polymer ?
#
loop_
_entity_poly.entity_id
_entity_poly.type
_entity_poly.pdbx_seq_one_letter_code
_entity_poly.pdbx_strand_id
1 'polypeptide(L)'
;MVSLFARMQATFGARFTALWADADLNLVKRVWAEALVGVKSDDLRRAVVALAGEKRPPDLPRFLELCEPRPAAQRPENGIARLPRYERADPEIVEANLARMRELLAPLANRKPSPQWAFDMLLRSCGKNGAALTYEARRISIDAVVSLAGRAFYSNASPDLCAKYRAVFAAALHARGDALPSRVPGEDDEEPQEVTV
;
A
#
# COMPACT_ATOMS: atom_id res chain seq x y z
N MET A 1 -0.70 -44.73 -12.28
CA MET A 1 -0.95 -43.34 -11.80
C MET A 1 0.31 -42.89 -11.08
N VAL A 2 1.00 -41.86 -11.57
CA VAL A 2 2.30 -41.41 -11.01
C VAL A 2 2.06 -40.82 -9.61
N SER A 3 2.89 -41.18 -8.62
CA SER A 3 2.75 -40.65 -7.26
C SER A 3 3.03 -39.15 -7.22
N LEU A 4 2.36 -38.42 -6.32
CA LEU A 4 2.56 -36.98 -6.12
C LEU A 4 4.05 -36.62 -5.95
N PHE A 5 4.76 -37.42 -5.17
CA PHE A 5 6.20 -37.28 -4.92
C PHE A 5 7.04 -37.50 -6.18
N ALA A 6 6.70 -38.47 -7.03
CA ALA A 6 7.40 -38.68 -8.30
C ALA A 6 7.20 -37.49 -9.25
N ARG A 7 5.99 -36.88 -9.25
CA ARG A 7 5.72 -35.66 -10.04
C ARG A 7 6.47 -34.45 -9.50
N MET A 8 6.55 -34.27 -8.18
CA MET A 8 7.33 -33.19 -7.56
C MET A 8 8.83 -33.36 -7.84
N GLN A 9 9.34 -34.58 -7.74
CA GLN A 9 10.73 -34.90 -8.09
C GLN A 9 11.03 -34.59 -9.56
N ALA A 10 10.11 -34.89 -10.49
CA ALA A 10 10.26 -34.55 -11.90
C ALA A 10 10.18 -33.04 -12.17
N THR A 11 9.40 -32.28 -11.38
CA THR A 11 9.19 -30.84 -11.59
C THR A 11 10.32 -29.99 -11.03
N PHE A 12 10.81 -30.34 -9.83
CA PHE A 12 11.80 -29.54 -9.09
C PHE A 12 13.21 -30.15 -9.09
N GLY A 13 13.37 -31.39 -9.56
CA GLY A 13 14.65 -32.06 -9.72
C GLY A 13 15.45 -32.15 -8.42
N ALA A 14 16.75 -31.86 -8.50
CA ALA A 14 17.69 -31.94 -7.39
C ALA A 14 17.28 -31.10 -6.15
N ARG A 15 16.49 -30.03 -6.35
CA ARG A 15 16.01 -29.18 -5.24
C ARG A 15 15.02 -29.91 -4.35
N PHE A 16 14.21 -30.80 -4.91
CA PHE A 16 13.28 -31.62 -4.14
C PHE A 16 13.99 -32.70 -3.34
N THR A 17 15.00 -33.34 -3.94
CA THR A 17 15.80 -34.34 -3.22
C THR A 17 16.64 -33.71 -2.12
N ALA A 18 17.17 -32.50 -2.33
CA ALA A 18 17.89 -31.76 -1.31
C ALA A 18 17.02 -31.36 -0.11
N LEU A 19 15.73 -31.03 -0.33
CA LEU A 19 14.80 -30.67 0.75
C LEU A 19 14.58 -31.80 1.75
N TRP A 20 14.69 -33.06 1.31
CA TRP A 20 14.41 -34.25 2.10
C TRP A 20 15.63 -35.15 2.30
N ALA A 21 16.85 -34.64 2.06
CA ALA A 21 18.08 -35.43 2.08
C ALA A 21 18.32 -36.13 3.44
N ASP A 22 18.01 -35.44 4.53
CA ASP A 22 18.21 -35.93 5.90
C ASP A 22 16.90 -36.43 6.57
N ALA A 23 15.80 -36.53 5.82
CA ALA A 23 14.49 -36.88 6.35
C ALA A 23 14.08 -38.33 5.99
N ASP A 24 13.37 -39.00 6.91
CA ASP A 24 12.75 -40.29 6.60
C ASP A 24 11.57 -40.09 5.62
N LEU A 25 11.84 -40.35 4.34
CA LEU A 25 10.87 -40.27 3.25
C LEU A 25 9.62 -41.12 3.49
N ASN A 26 9.70 -42.22 4.23
CA ASN A 26 8.54 -43.05 4.53
C ASN A 26 7.63 -42.38 5.56
N LEU A 27 8.21 -41.77 6.60
CA LEU A 27 7.47 -40.98 7.57
C LEU A 27 6.83 -39.76 6.91
N VAL A 28 7.59 -39.03 6.08
CA VAL A 28 7.09 -37.86 5.35
C VAL A 28 5.89 -38.24 4.47
N LYS A 29 5.98 -39.34 3.72
CA LYS A 29 4.85 -39.81 2.89
C LYS A 29 3.62 -40.18 3.70
N ARG A 30 3.77 -40.74 4.90
CA ARG A 30 2.65 -41.07 5.80
C ARG A 30 1.97 -39.80 6.32
N VAL A 31 2.75 -38.84 6.83
CA VAL A 31 2.24 -37.56 7.33
C VAL A 31 1.53 -36.78 6.21
N TRP A 32 2.09 -36.79 5.01
CA TRP A 32 1.43 -36.22 3.83
C TRP A 32 0.14 -36.95 3.47
N ALA A 33 0.13 -38.28 3.51
CA ALA A 33 -1.07 -39.05 3.22
C ALA A 33 -2.19 -38.72 4.22
N GLU A 34 -1.89 -38.71 5.52
CA GLU A 34 -2.83 -38.38 6.60
C GLU A 34 -3.43 -36.97 6.43
N ALA A 35 -2.58 -35.97 6.17
CA ALA A 35 -3.03 -34.58 5.96
C ALA A 35 -3.90 -34.41 4.71
N LEU A 36 -3.69 -35.23 3.67
CA LEU A 36 -4.42 -35.14 2.41
C LEU A 36 -5.71 -35.97 2.37
N VAL A 37 -6.00 -36.81 3.38
CA VAL A 37 -7.26 -37.58 3.46
C VAL A 37 -8.50 -36.68 3.43
N GLY A 38 -8.42 -35.47 4.00
CA GLY A 38 -9.53 -34.51 4.05
C GLY A 38 -9.69 -33.64 2.79
N VAL A 39 -8.77 -33.72 1.83
CA VAL A 39 -8.75 -32.83 0.66
C VAL A 39 -9.50 -33.48 -0.50
N LYS A 40 -10.45 -32.75 -1.08
CA LYS A 40 -11.22 -33.24 -2.24
C LYS A 40 -10.30 -33.44 -3.45
N SER A 41 -10.63 -34.43 -4.29
CA SER A 41 -9.80 -34.79 -5.45
C SER A 41 -9.61 -33.66 -6.47
N ASP A 42 -10.59 -32.76 -6.61
CA ASP A 42 -10.48 -31.61 -7.51
C ASP A 42 -9.53 -30.54 -6.98
N ASP A 43 -9.52 -30.32 -5.67
CA ASP A 43 -8.57 -29.44 -4.97
C ASP A 43 -7.13 -29.94 -5.13
N LEU A 44 -6.91 -31.26 -4.98
CA LEU A 44 -5.60 -31.89 -5.23
C LEU A 44 -5.13 -31.72 -6.67
N ARG A 45 -6.00 -31.94 -7.68
CA ARG A 45 -5.63 -31.75 -9.09
C ARG A 45 -5.24 -30.30 -9.39
N ARG A 46 -5.96 -29.32 -8.80
CA ARG A 46 -5.64 -27.90 -8.96
C ARG A 46 -4.29 -27.55 -8.32
N ALA A 47 -4.04 -28.01 -7.11
CA ALA A 47 -2.75 -27.83 -6.45
C ALA A 47 -1.60 -28.37 -7.30
N VAL A 48 -1.77 -29.58 -7.85
CA VAL A 48 -0.78 -30.23 -8.71
C VAL A 48 -0.50 -29.44 -10.00
N VAL A 49 -1.48 -28.74 -10.57
CA VAL A 49 -1.27 -27.83 -11.71
C VAL A 49 -0.55 -26.56 -11.26
N ALA A 50 -0.93 -26.00 -10.11
CA ALA A 50 -0.30 -24.81 -9.54
C ALA A 50 1.19 -25.00 -9.22
N LEU A 51 1.62 -26.23 -8.90
CA LEU A 51 3.03 -26.56 -8.68
C LEU A 51 3.96 -26.17 -9.84
N ALA A 52 3.48 -26.19 -11.08
CA ALA A 52 4.30 -25.84 -12.24
C ALA A 52 4.70 -24.35 -12.27
N GLY A 53 3.97 -23.48 -11.55
CA GLY A 53 4.26 -22.05 -11.45
C GLY A 53 5.15 -21.67 -10.25
N GLU A 54 5.46 -22.60 -9.36
CA GLU A 54 6.24 -22.32 -8.15
C GLU A 54 7.75 -22.42 -8.42
N LYS A 55 8.52 -21.52 -7.81
CA LYS A 55 10.00 -21.47 -7.99
C LYS A 55 10.75 -22.43 -7.06
N ARG A 56 10.11 -22.87 -5.97
CA ARG A 56 10.69 -23.72 -4.92
C ARG A 56 9.78 -24.94 -4.70
N PRO A 57 10.34 -26.13 -4.42
CA PRO A 57 9.53 -27.27 -3.99
C PRO A 57 8.71 -26.90 -2.74
N PRO A 58 7.39 -27.19 -2.71
CA PRO A 58 6.56 -26.90 -1.56
C PRO A 58 6.84 -27.89 -0.41
N ASP A 59 6.67 -27.42 0.82
CA ASP A 59 6.47 -28.27 1.99
C ASP A 59 4.98 -28.64 2.15
N LEU A 60 4.65 -29.42 3.19
CA LEU A 60 3.27 -29.87 3.41
C LEU A 60 2.30 -28.70 3.66
N PRO A 61 2.59 -27.75 4.57
CA PRO A 61 1.73 -26.58 4.77
C PRO A 61 1.51 -25.78 3.49
N ARG A 62 2.57 -25.51 2.73
CA ARG A 62 2.47 -24.79 1.45
C ARG A 62 1.64 -25.55 0.43
N PHE A 63 1.74 -26.88 0.40
CA PHE A 63 0.93 -27.69 -0.49
C PHE A 63 -0.56 -27.67 -0.10
N LEU A 64 -0.89 -27.62 1.19
CA LEU A 64 -2.26 -27.46 1.66
C LEU A 64 -2.84 -26.09 1.27
N GLU A 65 -2.07 -25.01 1.38
CA GLU A 65 -2.49 -23.68 0.88
C GLU A 65 -2.81 -23.70 -0.63
N LEU A 66 -2.07 -24.49 -1.42
CA LEU A 66 -2.34 -24.66 -2.84
C LEU A 66 -3.58 -25.52 -3.12
N CYS A 67 -3.97 -26.39 -2.18
CA CYS A 67 -5.19 -27.17 -2.25
C CYS A 67 -6.43 -26.32 -1.93
N GLU A 68 -6.30 -25.33 -1.05
CA GLU A 68 -7.43 -24.50 -0.68
C GLU A 68 -7.98 -23.71 -1.89
N PRO A 69 -9.32 -23.70 -2.09
CA PRO A 69 -9.91 -22.87 -3.10
C PRO A 69 -9.68 -21.41 -2.70
N ARG A 70 -8.81 -20.73 -3.46
CA ARG A 70 -8.64 -19.29 -3.34
C ARG A 70 -10.02 -18.62 -3.28
N PRO A 71 -10.29 -17.70 -2.32
CA PRO A 71 -11.60 -17.09 -2.15
C PRO A 71 -12.13 -16.58 -3.49
N ALA A 72 -13.44 -16.72 -3.75
CA ALA A 72 -14.06 -16.33 -5.03
C ALA A 72 -13.69 -14.88 -5.46
N ALA A 73 -13.50 -13.98 -4.48
CA ALA A 73 -13.04 -12.60 -4.70
C ALA A 73 -11.65 -12.48 -5.35
N GLN A 74 -10.81 -13.51 -5.24
CA GLN A 74 -9.45 -13.55 -5.77
C GLN A 74 -9.28 -14.62 -6.87
N ARG A 75 -10.37 -15.27 -7.29
CA ARG A 75 -10.39 -16.25 -8.37
C ARG A 75 -10.73 -15.50 -9.66
N PRO A 76 -9.74 -15.12 -10.50
CA PRO A 76 -10.08 -14.60 -11.81
C PRO A 76 -10.61 -15.78 -12.62
N GLU A 77 -11.90 -15.78 -12.94
CA GLU A 77 -12.53 -16.84 -13.75
C GLU A 77 -11.84 -17.02 -15.11
N ASN A 78 -11.06 -16.03 -15.59
CA ASN A 78 -10.18 -16.12 -16.75
C ASN A 78 -8.93 -15.19 -16.64
N GLY A 79 -8.13 -15.32 -15.58
CA GLY A 79 -6.76 -14.74 -15.50
C GLY A 79 -6.62 -13.21 -15.41
N ILE A 80 -7.65 -12.42 -15.72
CA ILE A 80 -7.68 -10.97 -15.48
C ILE A 80 -9.11 -10.64 -15.07
N ALA A 81 -9.32 -10.18 -13.84
CA ALA A 81 -10.55 -9.48 -13.51
C ALA A 81 -10.53 -8.17 -14.31
N ARG A 82 -10.98 -8.22 -15.57
CA ARG A 82 -11.23 -7.01 -16.33
C ARG A 82 -12.32 -6.29 -15.57
N LEU A 83 -12.02 -5.07 -15.11
CA LEU A 83 -13.06 -4.13 -14.73
C LEU A 83 -14.15 -4.21 -15.82
N PRO A 84 -15.43 -4.29 -15.44
CA PRO A 84 -16.49 -4.28 -16.44
C PRO A 84 -16.21 -3.11 -17.39
N ARG A 85 -16.29 -3.36 -18.70
CA ARG A 85 -16.24 -2.28 -19.67
C ARG A 85 -17.44 -1.39 -19.39
N TYR A 86 -17.20 -0.30 -18.68
CA TYR A 86 -18.18 0.75 -18.55
C TYR A 86 -18.28 1.41 -19.92
N GLU A 87 -19.50 1.46 -20.46
CA GLU A 87 -19.78 2.36 -21.57
C GLU A 87 -19.49 3.80 -21.14
N ARG A 88 -19.15 4.65 -22.10
CA ARG A 88 -18.97 6.07 -21.81
C ARG A 88 -20.26 6.57 -21.17
N ALA A 89 -20.15 7.15 -19.98
CA ALA A 89 -21.31 7.70 -19.28
C ALA A 89 -22.02 8.70 -20.21
N ASP A 90 -23.35 8.68 -20.14
CA ASP A 90 -24.20 9.60 -20.90
C ASP A 90 -23.72 11.05 -20.70
N PRO A 91 -23.47 11.81 -21.77
CA PRO A 91 -22.99 13.19 -21.67
C PRO A 91 -23.91 14.07 -20.82
N GLU A 92 -25.23 13.83 -20.81
CA GLU A 92 -26.17 14.61 -19.99
C GLU A 92 -25.98 14.31 -18.50
N ILE A 93 -25.78 13.04 -18.14
CA ILE A 93 -25.51 12.62 -16.76
C ILE A 93 -24.17 13.19 -16.28
N VAL A 94 -23.15 13.17 -17.15
CA VAL A 94 -21.85 13.76 -16.85
C VAL A 94 -22.00 15.25 -16.59
N GLU A 95 -22.68 15.99 -17.47
CA GLU A 95 -22.85 17.43 -17.30
C GLU A 95 -23.67 17.77 -16.04
N ALA A 96 -24.73 17.01 -15.74
CA ALA A 96 -25.50 17.17 -14.51
C ALA A 96 -24.66 16.92 -13.25
N ASN A 97 -23.79 15.90 -13.26
CA ASN A 97 -22.88 15.63 -12.16
C ASN A 97 -21.81 16.71 -12.02
N LEU A 98 -21.23 17.16 -13.13
CA LEU A 98 -20.28 18.27 -13.14
C LEU A 98 -20.92 19.56 -12.64
N ALA A 99 -22.16 19.86 -13.04
CA ALA A 99 -22.91 21.03 -12.57
C ALA A 99 -23.12 20.97 -11.05
N ARG A 100 -23.55 19.81 -10.53
CA ARG A 100 -23.71 19.60 -9.08
C ARG A 100 -22.38 19.79 -8.33
N MET A 101 -21.27 19.26 -8.85
CA MET A 101 -19.95 19.45 -8.25
C MET A 101 -19.52 20.92 -8.28
N ARG A 102 -19.74 21.62 -9.40
CA ARG A 102 -19.42 23.06 -9.53
C ARG A 102 -20.20 23.88 -8.52
N GLU A 103 -21.49 23.58 -8.30
CA GLU A 103 -22.33 24.26 -7.30
C GLU A 103 -21.77 24.05 -5.88
N LEU A 104 -21.46 22.81 -5.51
CA LEU A 104 -20.91 22.48 -4.19
C LEU A 104 -19.52 23.11 -3.96
N LEU A 105 -18.72 23.25 -5.02
CA LEU A 105 -17.35 23.77 -4.95
C LEU A 105 -17.27 25.28 -5.20
N ALA A 106 -18.32 25.93 -5.73
CA ALA A 106 -18.34 27.37 -6.00
C ALA A 106 -17.95 28.25 -4.79
N PRO A 107 -18.38 27.95 -3.55
CA PRO A 107 -17.97 28.72 -2.37
C PRO A 107 -16.47 28.60 -2.02
N LEU A 108 -15.81 27.54 -2.52
CA LEU A 108 -14.39 27.27 -2.29
C LEU A 108 -13.51 27.78 -3.43
N ALA A 109 -14.03 27.87 -4.66
CA ALA A 109 -13.29 28.28 -5.86
C ALA A 109 -12.59 29.64 -5.73
N ASN A 110 -13.18 30.57 -4.97
CA ASN A 110 -12.63 31.91 -4.75
C ASN A 110 -11.84 32.08 -3.45
N ARG A 111 -11.69 31.01 -2.66
CA ARG A 111 -10.86 31.07 -1.46
C ARG A 111 -9.41 30.84 -1.88
N LYS A 112 -8.69 31.94 -2.12
CA LYS A 112 -7.23 31.88 -2.21
C LYS A 112 -6.71 31.26 -0.90
N PRO A 113 -6.04 30.11 -0.93
CA PRO A 113 -5.30 29.62 0.23
C PRO A 113 -4.24 30.67 0.52
N SER A 114 -4.49 31.52 1.51
CA SER A 114 -3.54 32.54 1.92
C SER A 114 -2.64 31.96 3.00
N PRO A 115 -1.38 32.41 3.10
CA PRO A 115 -0.56 32.09 4.26
C PRO A 115 -1.26 32.48 5.57
N GLN A 116 -2.05 33.56 5.56
CA GLN A 116 -2.89 33.97 6.68
C GLN A 116 -3.82 32.85 7.17
N TRP A 117 -4.49 32.14 6.26
CA TRP A 117 -5.37 31.02 6.62
C TRP A 117 -4.61 29.93 7.39
N ALA A 118 -3.38 29.61 6.97
CA ALA A 118 -2.56 28.60 7.63
C ALA A 118 -2.11 29.06 9.03
N PHE A 119 -1.72 30.34 9.18
CA PHE A 119 -1.43 30.92 10.49
C PHE A 119 -2.64 30.90 11.42
N ASP A 120 -3.81 31.35 10.94
CA ASP A 120 -5.05 31.36 11.71
C ASP A 120 -5.47 29.96 12.13
N MET A 121 -5.25 28.96 11.28
CA MET A 121 -5.60 27.57 11.54
C MET A 121 -4.72 26.95 12.62
N LEU A 122 -3.41 27.21 12.60
CA LEU A 122 -2.50 26.75 13.65
C LEU A 122 -2.75 27.48 14.98
N LEU A 123 -3.04 28.78 14.96
CA LEU A 123 -3.41 29.55 16.16
C LEU A 123 -4.68 29.02 16.82
N ARG A 124 -5.69 28.64 16.03
CA ARG A 124 -6.94 28.08 16.53
C ARG A 124 -6.81 26.61 16.94
N SER A 125 -5.88 25.87 16.35
CA SER A 125 -5.67 24.43 16.56
C SER A 125 -6.92 23.56 16.33
N CYS A 126 -7.96 24.10 15.69
CA CYS A 126 -9.22 23.42 15.40
C CYS A 126 -9.80 23.86 14.05
N GLY A 127 -10.68 23.02 13.50
CA GLY A 127 -11.51 23.35 12.34
C GLY A 127 -12.58 24.40 12.68
N LYS A 128 -13.28 24.92 11.66
CA LYS A 128 -14.35 25.94 11.86
C LYS A 128 -15.51 25.46 12.74
N ASN A 129 -15.68 24.14 12.83
CA ASN A 129 -16.66 23.42 13.63
C ASN A 129 -16.13 23.06 15.04
N GLY A 130 -14.96 23.54 15.44
CA GLY A 130 -14.36 23.28 16.76
C GLY A 130 -13.72 21.89 16.90
N ALA A 131 -13.83 21.03 15.87
CA ALA A 131 -13.19 19.73 15.86
C ALA A 131 -11.65 19.86 15.79
N ALA A 132 -10.95 18.89 16.39
CA ALA A 132 -9.50 18.80 16.27
C ALA A 132 -9.06 18.71 14.81
N LEU A 133 -7.91 19.32 14.50
CA LEU A 133 -7.36 19.25 13.15
C LEU A 133 -6.97 17.82 12.79
N THR A 134 -7.42 17.35 11.63
CA THR A 134 -6.92 16.11 11.04
C THR A 134 -5.42 16.21 10.78
N TYR A 135 -4.72 15.07 10.74
CA TYR A 135 -3.29 15.01 10.42
C TYR A 135 -2.93 15.79 9.15
N GLU A 136 -3.63 15.54 8.04
CA GLU A 136 -3.35 16.21 6.76
C GLU A 136 -3.58 17.71 6.82
N ALA A 137 -4.67 18.15 7.45
CA ALA A 137 -4.96 19.57 7.62
C ALA A 137 -3.87 20.29 8.46
N ARG A 138 -3.32 19.62 9.49
CA ARG A 138 -2.19 20.12 10.27
C ARG A 138 -0.91 20.17 9.43
N ARG A 139 -0.60 19.11 8.69
CA ARG A 139 0.60 19.03 7.83
C ARG A 139 0.60 20.13 6.75
N ILE A 140 -0.51 20.28 6.02
CA ILE A 140 -0.66 21.31 4.97
C ILE A 140 -0.51 22.72 5.56
N SER A 141 -1.06 22.95 6.75
CA SER A 141 -0.93 24.26 7.42
C SER A 141 0.52 24.54 7.83
N ILE A 142 1.23 23.53 8.35
CA ILE A 142 2.65 23.64 8.69
C ILE A 142 3.46 23.96 7.43
N ASP A 143 3.29 23.19 6.34
CA ASP A 143 4.00 23.39 5.06
C ASP A 143 3.76 24.78 4.47
N ALA A 144 2.52 25.28 4.54
CA ALA A 144 2.18 26.62 4.08
C ALA A 144 2.83 27.73 4.92
N VAL A 145 2.87 27.57 6.25
CA VAL A 145 3.49 28.54 7.16
C VAL A 145 5.00 28.63 6.96
N VAL A 146 5.68 27.48 6.84
CA VAL A 146 7.15 27.42 6.67
C VAL A 146 7.62 27.76 5.26
N SER A 147 6.69 27.90 4.31
CA SER A 147 7.00 28.28 2.93
C SER A 147 7.58 29.70 2.82
N LEU A 148 8.19 30.01 1.68
CA LEU A 148 8.67 31.36 1.37
C LEU A 148 7.53 32.40 1.43
N ALA A 149 6.34 32.03 0.97
CA ALA A 149 5.15 32.88 1.03
C ALA A 149 4.70 33.12 2.47
N GLY A 150 4.75 32.10 3.33
CA GLY A 150 4.48 32.23 4.77
C GLY A 150 5.46 33.16 5.47
N ARG A 151 6.76 33.02 5.16
CA ARG A 151 7.81 33.90 5.70
C ARG A 151 7.64 35.36 5.29
N ALA A 152 7.40 35.59 4.00
CA ALA A 152 7.15 36.93 3.48
C ALA A 152 5.86 37.54 4.07
N PHE A 153 4.83 36.73 4.29
CA PHE A 153 3.54 37.19 4.82
C PHE A 153 3.68 37.76 6.24
N TYR A 154 4.24 37.02 7.19
CA TYR A 154 4.33 37.54 8.57
C TYR A 154 5.36 38.65 8.71
N SER A 155 6.42 38.64 7.89
CA SER A 155 7.46 39.69 7.94
C SER A 155 6.92 41.06 7.52
N ASN A 156 5.88 41.08 6.67
CA ASN A 156 5.19 42.29 6.22
C ASN A 156 3.91 42.60 7.03
N ALA A 157 3.59 41.83 8.06
CA ALA A 157 2.42 42.07 8.89
C ALA A 157 2.65 43.24 9.87
N SER A 158 1.56 43.80 10.42
CA SER A 158 1.64 44.79 11.48
C SER A 158 2.46 44.27 12.68
N PRO A 159 3.15 45.13 13.45
CA PRO A 159 4.05 44.70 14.54
C PRO A 159 3.43 43.67 15.51
N ASP A 160 2.17 43.90 15.91
CA ASP A 160 1.46 43.03 16.86
C ASP A 160 1.16 41.62 16.29
N LEU A 161 0.85 41.56 14.99
CA LEU A 161 0.61 40.29 14.29
C LEU A 161 1.93 39.60 13.92
N CYS A 162 2.96 40.37 13.58
CA CYS A 162 4.28 39.86 13.26
C CYS A 162 4.86 39.05 14.44
N ALA A 163 4.75 39.56 15.67
CA ALA A 163 5.20 38.83 16.87
C ALA A 163 4.46 37.50 17.05
N LYS A 164 3.12 37.50 16.90
CA LYS A 164 2.28 36.29 17.03
C LYS A 164 2.60 35.25 15.96
N TYR A 165 2.64 35.67 14.70
CA TYR A 165 2.93 34.78 13.58
C TYR A 165 4.37 34.28 13.58
N ARG A 166 5.34 35.08 14.04
CA ARG A 166 6.72 34.63 14.22
C ARG A 166 6.82 33.47 15.21
N ALA A 167 6.06 33.50 16.31
CA ALA A 167 6.02 32.39 17.26
C ALA A 167 5.43 31.12 16.63
N VAL A 168 4.35 31.25 15.86
CA VAL A 168 3.73 30.13 15.12
C VAL A 168 4.69 29.56 14.08
N PHE A 169 5.41 30.42 13.36
CA PHE A 169 6.40 30.01 12.37
C PHE A 169 7.54 29.21 13.01
N ALA A 170 8.06 29.65 14.15
CA ALA A 170 9.09 28.92 14.88
C ALA A 170 8.57 27.54 15.35
N ALA A 171 7.36 27.48 15.93
CA ALA A 171 6.75 26.22 16.33
C ALA A 171 6.50 25.28 15.15
N ALA A 172 6.09 25.81 14.00
CA ALA A 172 5.88 25.03 12.78
C ALA A 172 7.20 24.48 12.20
N LEU A 173 8.29 25.24 12.28
CA LEU A 173 9.62 24.75 11.88
C LEU A 173 10.08 23.58 12.76
N HIS A 174 9.91 23.67 14.08
CA HIS A 174 10.19 22.56 14.98
C HIS A 174 9.32 21.34 14.66
N ALA A 175 8.00 21.53 14.54
CA ALA A 175 7.08 20.44 14.24
C ALA A 175 7.32 19.79 12.87
N ARG A 176 7.85 20.53 11.88
CA ARG A 176 8.25 19.97 10.59
C ARG A 176 9.56 19.19 10.69
N GLY A 177 10.51 19.66 11.49
CA GLY A 177 11.76 18.96 11.78
C GLY A 177 11.53 17.61 12.47
N ASP A 178 10.60 17.57 13.44
CA ASP A 178 10.21 16.33 14.14
C ASP A 178 9.37 15.39 13.26
N ALA A 179 8.75 15.90 12.19
CA ALA A 179 7.86 15.15 11.29
C ALA A 179 8.57 14.53 10.07
N LEU A 180 9.87 14.77 9.87
CA LEU A 180 10.66 13.88 9.01
C LEU A 180 11.11 12.68 9.85
N PRO A 181 10.50 11.48 9.72
CA PRO A 181 11.33 10.30 9.90
C PRO A 181 12.51 10.46 8.95
N SER A 182 13.71 10.22 9.45
CA SER A 182 14.94 10.13 8.65
C SER A 182 14.72 9.10 7.54
N ARG A 183 14.12 9.52 6.43
CA ARG A 183 14.16 8.75 5.19
C ARG A 183 15.53 9.05 4.64
N VAL A 184 16.50 8.24 5.06
CA VAL A 184 17.84 8.22 4.49
C VAL A 184 17.66 8.04 2.98
N PRO A 185 18.04 9.01 2.14
CA PRO A 185 18.03 8.81 0.70
C PRO A 185 19.20 7.88 0.37
N GLY A 186 18.90 6.63 -0.01
CA GLY A 186 19.91 5.72 -0.59
C GLY A 186 20.28 4.47 0.21
N GLU A 187 19.36 3.82 0.94
CA GLU A 187 19.49 2.37 1.18
C GLU A 187 18.66 1.63 0.12
N ASP A 188 19.03 1.83 -1.14
CA ASP A 188 18.84 0.79 -2.15
C ASP A 188 20.11 -0.07 -2.08
N ASP A 189 19.93 -1.36 -1.86
CA ASP A 189 20.97 -2.38 -1.81
C ASP A 189 21.84 -2.37 -3.10
N GLU A 190 22.93 -1.61 -3.10
CA GLU A 190 24.09 -1.92 -3.94
C GLU A 190 24.92 -2.99 -3.21
N GLU A 191 24.54 -4.25 -3.40
CA GLU A 191 25.49 -5.36 -3.19
C GLU A 191 26.71 -5.12 -4.10
N PRO A 192 27.94 -5.06 -3.56
CA PRO A 192 29.13 -5.00 -4.39
C PRO A 192 29.27 -6.33 -5.14
N GLN A 193 29.18 -6.28 -6.47
CA GLN A 193 29.63 -7.37 -7.32
C GLN A 193 31.16 -7.51 -7.16
N GLU A 194 31.58 -8.51 -6.39
CA GLU A 194 32.94 -9.04 -6.45
C GLU A 194 33.21 -9.57 -7.86
N VAL A 195 33.87 -8.75 -8.67
CA VAL A 195 34.54 -9.20 -9.89
C VAL A 195 35.77 -9.98 -9.44
N THR A 196 35.65 -11.31 -9.44
CA THR A 196 36.81 -12.18 -9.36
C THR A 196 37.32 -12.45 -10.78
N VAL A 197 38.64 -12.28 -10.91
CA VAL A 197 39.51 -12.38 -12.09
C VAL A 197 39.31 -13.62 -12.94
#